data_AF-A0A521RM87-F1
#
_entry.id   AF-A0A521RM87-F1
#
_cell.length_a   1.000
_cell.length_b   1.000
_cell.length_c   1.000
_cell.angle_alpha   90.00
_cell.angle_beta   90.00
_cell.angle_gamma   90.00
#
_symmetry.space_group_name_H-M   'P 1'
#
loop_
_entity.id
_entity.type
_entity.pdbx_description
1 polymer ?
#
loop_
_entity_poly.entity_id
_entity_poly.type
_entity_poly.pdbx_seq_one_letter_code
_entity_poly.pdbx_strand_id
1 'polypeptide(L)'
;MASTAAYRAVGTLYNALMTALVLGLVSRRGSDTAREYIFRHFRRQHLEKFLPGLQKLGIAGEKDAPACALYHYHSNALGGVKTGYLSESDTKAWVRYPPPRWMWKGTAIAAVPHEVSAAFLHGWHGHNGVSLKNPGLGFVCTGMTVDGKPGLEGYYCDYGRPLKEEERVRFAYDEEMPRIDWKTQPRLETANWPEERRLRTFRSYAMGYVQTMLPVLQDLLGAKDAQTEMGRVARLVGLQFHEETARDLDLPTDVETGDLESARLFARWLAAILAAEGEEVVTEEKDGAVTLRMEGWKLARELQLADPLAGFDAWNELWLGAAGAHDRFLKVETSRSYGDEGWQAAWRIAPR
;
A
#
# COMPACT_ATOMS: atom_id res chain seq x y z
N MET A 1 5.97 -11.39 -20.63
CA MET A 1 4.87 -11.18 -19.67
C MET A 1 5.41 -11.48 -18.28
N ALA A 2 5.10 -10.65 -17.27
CA ALA A 2 5.58 -10.87 -15.91
C ALA A 2 4.97 -12.13 -15.29
N SER A 3 5.74 -12.84 -14.46
CA SER A 3 5.27 -14.05 -13.77
C SER A 3 4.31 -13.69 -12.62
N THR A 4 3.47 -14.64 -12.22
CA THR A 4 2.59 -14.52 -11.04
C THR A 4 3.39 -14.25 -9.76
N ALA A 5 4.56 -14.86 -9.62
CA ALA A 5 5.50 -14.59 -8.53
C ALA A 5 5.97 -13.13 -8.49
N ALA A 6 6.28 -12.54 -9.64
CA ALA A 6 6.69 -11.13 -9.70
C ALA A 6 5.57 -10.17 -9.25
N TYR A 7 4.31 -10.45 -9.59
CA TYR A 7 3.18 -9.68 -9.07
C TYR A 7 3.04 -9.79 -7.54
N ARG A 8 3.28 -10.98 -6.98
CA ARG A 8 3.28 -11.19 -5.52
C ARG A 8 4.41 -10.39 -4.87
N ALA A 9 5.62 -10.46 -5.43
CA ALA A 9 6.80 -9.77 -4.92
C ALA A 9 6.59 -8.24 -4.84
N VAL A 10 6.08 -7.62 -5.91
CA VAL A 10 5.73 -6.19 -5.91
C VAL A 10 4.72 -5.85 -4.82
N GLY A 11 3.66 -6.66 -4.67
CA GLY A 11 2.67 -6.44 -3.61
C GLY A 11 3.25 -6.58 -2.20
N THR A 12 4.18 -7.53 -1.99
CA THR A 12 4.91 -7.69 -0.73
C THR A 12 5.78 -6.46 -0.43
N LEU A 13 6.62 -6.04 -1.39
CA LEU A 13 7.53 -4.90 -1.24
C LEU A 13 6.78 -3.61 -0.92
N TYR A 14 5.69 -3.31 -1.65
CA TYR A 14 4.95 -2.06 -1.48
C TYR A 14 4.08 -2.02 -0.23
N ASN A 15 3.53 -3.16 0.22
CA ASN A 15 2.88 -3.22 1.52
C ASN A 15 3.88 -3.07 2.67
N ALA A 16 5.07 -3.68 2.55
CA ALA A 16 6.15 -3.51 3.51
C ALA A 16 6.63 -2.05 3.56
N LEU A 17 6.74 -1.40 2.40
CA LEU A 17 7.13 0.00 2.28
C LEU A 17 6.17 0.95 2.99
N MET A 18 4.84 0.74 2.84
CA MET A 18 3.84 1.51 3.58
C MET A 18 4.00 1.33 5.09
N THR A 19 4.15 0.09 5.56
CA THR A 19 4.36 -0.22 6.98
C THR A 19 5.64 0.45 7.51
N ALA A 20 6.74 0.33 6.76
CA ALA A 20 8.04 0.88 7.13
C ALA A 20 8.05 2.41 7.16
N LEU A 21 7.35 3.08 6.23
CA LEU A 21 7.20 4.53 6.26
C LEU A 21 6.51 5.00 7.53
N VAL A 22 5.39 4.37 7.89
CA VAL A 22 4.64 4.76 9.09
C VAL A 22 5.49 4.60 10.35
N LEU A 23 6.18 3.45 10.50
CA LEU A 23 7.10 3.24 11.62
C LEU A 23 8.29 4.21 11.60
N GLY A 24 8.79 4.55 10.40
CA GLY A 24 9.84 5.55 10.22
C GLY A 24 9.41 6.93 10.71
N LEU A 25 8.20 7.35 10.36
CA LEU A 25 7.63 8.61 10.84
C LEU A 25 7.41 8.59 12.36
N VAL A 26 6.83 7.52 12.91
CA VAL A 26 6.63 7.38 14.38
C VAL A 26 7.97 7.53 15.11
N SER A 27 8.99 6.78 14.68
CA SER A 27 10.27 6.74 15.38
C SER A 27 11.15 7.99 15.22
N ARG A 28 11.03 8.73 14.10
CA ARG A 28 11.95 9.84 13.77
C ARG A 28 11.30 11.22 13.74
N ARG A 29 9.99 11.28 13.53
CA ARG A 29 9.20 12.51 13.43
C ARG A 29 8.11 12.60 14.51
N GLY A 30 7.83 11.51 15.22
CA GLY A 30 6.85 11.44 16.30
C GLY A 30 5.46 11.02 15.82
N SER A 31 4.62 10.60 16.77
CA SER A 31 3.26 10.12 16.50
C SER A 31 2.39 11.14 15.80
N ASP A 32 2.51 12.44 16.10
CA ASP A 32 1.66 13.47 15.49
C ASP A 32 1.88 13.59 13.97
N THR A 33 3.13 13.59 13.53
CA THR A 33 3.45 13.60 12.09
C THR A 33 2.96 12.32 11.41
N ALA A 34 3.16 11.15 12.05
CA ALA A 34 2.68 9.89 11.51
C ALA A 34 1.15 9.83 11.42
N ARG A 35 0.45 10.33 12.44
CA ARG A 35 -1.01 10.45 12.52
C ARG A 35 -1.54 11.34 11.40
N GLU A 36 -0.96 12.52 11.23
CA GLU A 36 -1.34 13.45 10.16
C GLU A 36 -1.10 12.85 8.77
N TYR A 37 0.04 12.18 8.58
CA TYR A 37 0.34 11.48 7.33
C TYR A 37 -0.72 10.41 7.02
N ILE A 38 -1.04 9.53 7.98
CA ILE A 38 -2.06 8.49 7.79
C ILE A 38 -3.42 9.12 7.48
N PHE A 39 -3.82 10.17 8.20
CA PHE A 39 -5.08 10.86 7.92
C PHE A 39 -5.13 11.36 6.46
N ARG A 40 -4.11 12.12 6.02
CA ARG A 40 -4.04 12.67 4.66
C ARG A 40 -3.99 11.58 3.59
N HIS A 41 -3.21 10.53 3.83
CA HIS A 41 -3.09 9.40 2.92
C HIS A 41 -4.44 8.73 2.66
N PHE A 42 -5.14 8.33 3.72
CA PHE A 42 -6.43 7.66 3.58
C PHE A 42 -7.54 8.62 3.15
N ARG A 43 -7.44 9.91 3.49
CA ARG A 43 -8.38 10.93 3.01
C ARG A 43 -8.28 11.11 1.50
N ARG A 44 -7.06 11.17 0.96
CA ARG A 44 -6.81 11.26 -0.48
C ARG A 44 -7.37 10.04 -1.20
N GLN A 45 -7.05 8.83 -0.73
CA GLN A 45 -7.59 7.62 -1.33
C GLN A 45 -9.12 7.52 -1.26
N HIS A 46 -9.72 7.92 -0.13
CA HIS A 46 -11.16 7.98 -0.01
C HIS A 46 -11.77 8.88 -1.12
N LEU A 47 -11.21 10.09 -1.32
CA LEU A 47 -11.72 11.05 -2.31
C LEU A 47 -11.64 10.49 -3.73
N GLU A 48 -10.55 9.79 -4.04
CA GLU A 48 -10.32 9.19 -5.35
C GLU A 48 -11.16 7.92 -5.59
N LYS A 49 -11.38 7.09 -4.56
CA LYS A 49 -11.81 5.69 -4.74
C LYS A 49 -13.18 5.34 -4.16
N PHE A 50 -13.72 6.12 -3.21
CA PHE A 50 -14.92 5.70 -2.47
C PHE A 50 -16.16 5.68 -3.38
N LEU A 51 -16.60 6.83 -3.88
CA LEU A 51 -17.80 6.93 -4.73
C LEU A 51 -17.68 6.12 -6.04
N PRO A 52 -16.56 6.18 -6.80
CA PRO A 52 -16.40 5.33 -7.98
C PRO A 52 -16.40 3.84 -7.65
N GLY A 53 -15.87 3.46 -6.48
CA GLY A 53 -15.84 2.06 -6.06
C GLY A 53 -17.22 1.53 -5.66
N LEU A 54 -18.12 2.35 -5.09
CA LEU A 54 -19.51 1.96 -4.86
C LEU A 54 -20.21 1.56 -6.17
N GLN A 55 -20.01 2.36 -7.22
CA GLN A 55 -20.55 2.08 -8.55
C GLN A 55 -19.95 0.80 -9.14
N LYS A 56 -18.62 0.68 -9.10
CA LYS A 56 -17.89 -0.48 -9.63
C LYS A 56 -18.26 -1.80 -8.95
N LEU A 57 -18.60 -1.74 -7.67
CA LEU A 57 -19.02 -2.89 -6.88
C LEU A 57 -20.52 -3.19 -7.00
N GLY A 58 -21.30 -2.34 -7.69
CA GLY A 58 -22.74 -2.52 -7.86
C GLY A 58 -23.56 -2.26 -6.59
N ILE A 59 -23.00 -1.57 -5.59
CA ILE A 59 -23.62 -1.33 -4.28
C ILE A 59 -24.05 0.12 -4.07
N ALA A 60 -24.04 0.94 -5.12
CA ALA A 60 -24.44 2.35 -5.05
C ALA A 60 -25.94 2.57 -4.78
N GLY A 61 -26.78 1.54 -4.99
CA GLY A 61 -28.21 1.58 -4.68
C GLY A 61 -28.58 1.10 -3.27
N GLU A 62 -27.60 0.62 -2.51
CA GLU A 62 -27.80 0.18 -1.13
C GLU A 62 -28.05 1.37 -0.19
N LYS A 63 -28.63 1.12 0.98
CA LYS A 63 -28.71 2.13 2.05
C LYS A 63 -27.31 2.50 2.54
N ASP A 64 -27.11 3.75 2.92
CA ASP A 64 -25.77 4.31 3.15
C ASP A 64 -24.93 3.52 4.17
N ALA A 65 -25.50 3.08 5.30
CA ALA A 65 -24.79 2.30 6.31
C ALA A 65 -24.35 0.91 5.77
N PRO A 66 -25.26 0.06 5.24
CA PRO A 66 -24.90 -1.16 4.50
C PRO A 66 -23.91 -0.92 3.36
N ALA A 67 -24.11 0.10 2.53
CA ALA A 67 -23.24 0.42 1.40
C ALA A 67 -21.80 0.69 1.85
N CYS A 68 -21.62 1.45 2.93
CA CYS A 68 -20.31 1.74 3.50
C CYS A 68 -19.62 0.47 4.04
N ALA A 69 -20.34 -0.35 4.79
CA ALA A 69 -19.80 -1.59 5.33
C ALA A 69 -19.46 -2.59 4.20
N LEU A 70 -20.32 -2.74 3.18
CA LEU A 70 -20.09 -3.58 2.01
C LEU A 70 -18.91 -3.10 1.17
N TYR A 71 -18.79 -1.80 0.94
CA TYR A 71 -17.65 -1.22 0.22
C TYR A 71 -16.34 -1.67 0.85
N HIS A 72 -16.24 -1.51 2.16
CA HIS A 72 -15.05 -1.82 2.92
C HIS A 72 -14.78 -3.32 3.01
N TYR A 73 -15.84 -4.12 3.19
CA TYR A 73 -15.76 -5.59 3.15
C TYR A 73 -15.20 -6.08 1.80
N HIS A 74 -15.75 -5.59 0.68
CA HIS A 74 -15.40 -6.03 -0.67
C HIS A 74 -14.06 -5.48 -1.16
N SER A 75 -13.81 -4.18 -1.03
CA SER A 75 -12.57 -3.55 -1.51
C SER A 75 -11.33 -4.11 -0.82
N ASN A 76 -11.40 -4.41 0.48
CA ASN A 76 -10.31 -5.00 1.23
C ASN A 76 -10.16 -6.51 0.93
N ALA A 77 -11.26 -7.24 0.71
CA ALA A 77 -11.19 -8.64 0.27
C ALA A 77 -10.46 -8.79 -1.08
N LEU A 78 -10.65 -7.85 -2.02
CA LEU A 78 -9.90 -7.79 -3.27
C LEU A 78 -8.39 -7.58 -3.08
N GLY A 79 -8.02 -6.85 -2.02
CA GLY A 79 -6.63 -6.68 -1.58
C GLY A 79 -6.07 -7.89 -0.81
N GLY A 80 -6.80 -9.00 -0.71
CA GLY A 80 -6.39 -10.20 0.02
C GLY A 80 -6.59 -10.13 1.53
N VAL A 81 -7.34 -9.14 2.03
CA VAL A 81 -7.64 -9.01 3.46
C VAL A 81 -8.84 -9.85 3.82
N LYS A 82 -8.74 -10.65 4.89
CA LYS A 82 -9.90 -11.32 5.47
C LYS A 82 -10.84 -10.28 6.07
N THR A 83 -12.08 -10.24 5.61
CA THR A 83 -13.11 -9.31 6.07
C THR A 83 -14.39 -10.05 6.46
N GLY A 84 -15.14 -9.50 7.41
CA GLY A 84 -16.48 -9.95 7.79
C GLY A 84 -17.48 -8.80 7.71
N TYR A 85 -18.73 -9.13 7.39
CA TYR A 85 -19.82 -8.19 7.18
C TYR A 85 -21.11 -8.68 7.84
N LEU A 86 -21.90 -7.74 8.36
CA LEU A 86 -23.25 -7.97 8.84
C LEU A 86 -24.11 -6.73 8.63
N SER A 87 -25.21 -6.86 7.90
CA SER A 87 -26.27 -5.84 7.92
C SER A 87 -27.16 -6.08 9.13
N GLU A 88 -27.26 -5.11 10.04
CA GLU A 88 -28.17 -5.18 11.19
C GLU A 88 -29.52 -4.53 10.85
N SER A 89 -29.49 -3.41 10.12
CA SER A 89 -30.66 -2.72 9.56
C SER A 89 -30.26 -1.80 8.42
N ASP A 90 -31.23 -1.16 7.78
CA ASP A 90 -31.01 -0.09 6.79
C ASP A 90 -30.14 1.07 7.30
N THR A 91 -30.11 1.27 8.62
CA THR A 91 -29.39 2.38 9.27
C THR A 91 -28.15 1.92 10.03
N LYS A 92 -27.85 0.62 10.09
CA LYS A 92 -26.72 0.09 10.84
C LYS A 92 -26.13 -1.17 10.21
N ALA A 93 -24.83 -1.14 9.92
CA ALA A 93 -24.12 -2.28 9.36
C ALA A 93 -22.67 -2.36 9.84
N TRP A 94 -22.19 -3.57 10.06
CA TRP A 94 -20.91 -3.89 10.65
C TRP A 94 -19.88 -4.33 9.60
N VAL A 95 -18.63 -4.00 9.86
CA VAL A 95 -17.47 -4.51 9.13
C VAL A 95 -16.36 -4.89 10.10
N ARG A 96 -15.70 -6.01 9.82
CA ARG A 96 -14.61 -6.54 10.65
C ARG A 96 -13.43 -6.98 9.79
N TYR A 97 -12.22 -6.77 10.31
CA TYR A 97 -10.94 -7.15 9.69
C TYR A 97 -10.12 -7.93 10.74
N PRO A 98 -10.33 -9.24 10.87
CA PRO A 98 -9.51 -10.07 11.75
C PRO A 98 -8.03 -10.10 11.32
N PRO A 99 -7.09 -10.36 12.25
CA PRO A 99 -5.70 -10.63 11.90
C PRO A 99 -5.54 -11.86 10.98
N PRO A 100 -4.46 -11.93 10.19
CA PRO A 100 -3.41 -10.92 10.05
C PRO A 100 -3.84 -9.75 9.15
N ARG A 101 -3.41 -8.53 9.50
CA ARG A 101 -3.58 -7.33 8.67
C ARG A 101 -2.25 -6.97 8.01
N TRP A 102 -2.26 -6.72 6.70
CA TRP A 102 -1.02 -6.36 5.99
C TRP A 102 -0.48 -5.00 6.42
N MET A 103 -1.35 -4.04 6.76
CA MET A 103 -0.92 -2.67 7.07
C MET A 103 -0.02 -2.61 8.31
N TRP A 104 -0.21 -3.51 9.26
CA TRP A 104 0.61 -3.67 10.47
C TRP A 104 1.16 -5.11 10.53
N LYS A 105 1.84 -5.57 9.46
CA LYS A 105 2.25 -6.98 9.31
C LYS A 105 3.28 -7.40 10.36
N GLY A 106 3.06 -8.56 10.97
CA GLY A 106 4.04 -9.20 11.85
C GLY A 106 4.29 -8.40 13.13
N THR A 107 5.54 -8.37 13.58
CA THR A 107 5.94 -7.70 14.83
C THR A 107 5.87 -6.17 14.76
N ALA A 108 5.76 -5.59 13.55
CA ALA A 108 5.58 -4.15 13.35
C ALA A 108 4.38 -3.59 14.12
N ILE A 109 3.31 -4.40 14.29
CA ILE A 109 2.09 -3.99 15.00
C ILE A 109 2.34 -3.51 16.43
N ALA A 110 3.36 -4.06 17.11
CA ALA A 110 3.68 -3.71 18.49
C ALA A 110 4.24 -2.28 18.65
N ALA A 111 4.67 -1.67 17.54
CA ALA A 111 5.27 -0.33 17.53
C ALA A 111 4.32 0.75 16.99
N VAL A 112 3.08 0.41 16.63
CA VAL A 112 2.11 1.36 16.06
C VAL A 112 1.25 1.94 17.20
N PRO A 113 1.34 3.26 17.46
CA PRO A 113 0.49 3.91 18.45
C PRO A 113 -1.00 3.88 18.06
N HIS A 114 -1.88 3.89 19.06
CA HIS A 114 -3.33 3.92 18.86
C HIS A 114 -3.74 5.07 17.94
N GLU A 115 -3.30 6.29 18.22
CA GLU A 115 -3.66 7.50 17.49
C GLU A 115 -3.25 7.46 16.01
N VAL A 116 -2.12 6.82 15.70
CA VAL A 116 -1.65 6.62 14.32
C VAL A 116 -2.54 5.62 13.61
N SER A 117 -2.88 4.50 14.26
CA SER A 117 -3.82 3.53 13.66
C SER A 117 -5.24 4.06 13.62
N ALA A 118 -5.65 4.99 14.48
CA ALA A 118 -7.00 5.58 14.48
C ALA A 118 -7.17 6.56 13.31
N ALA A 119 -6.09 7.23 12.89
CA ALA A 119 -6.14 8.29 11.88
C ALA A 119 -6.76 7.88 10.54
N PHE A 120 -6.62 6.63 10.09
CA PHE A 120 -7.25 6.19 8.83
C PHE A 120 -8.78 6.10 8.96
N LEU A 121 -9.30 5.80 10.15
CA LEU A 121 -10.74 5.80 10.42
C LEU A 121 -11.28 7.22 10.26
N HIS A 122 -10.59 8.22 10.79
CA HIS A 122 -10.95 9.63 10.61
C HIS A 122 -10.80 10.08 9.15
N GLY A 123 -9.71 9.70 8.47
CA GLY A 123 -9.46 10.08 7.08
C GLY A 123 -10.43 9.45 6.08
N TRP A 124 -10.90 8.24 6.36
CA TRP A 124 -11.76 7.46 5.45
C TRP A 124 -13.16 7.22 6.02
N HIS A 125 -13.30 6.35 7.03
CA HIS A 125 -14.60 5.90 7.53
C HIS A 125 -15.49 7.07 7.97
N GLY A 126 -14.94 8.02 8.73
CA GLY A 126 -15.65 9.21 9.20
C GLY A 126 -16.11 10.15 8.09
N HIS A 127 -15.57 10.02 6.88
CA HIS A 127 -15.95 10.89 5.75
C HIS A 127 -16.95 10.26 4.79
N ASN A 128 -17.29 8.97 4.95
CA ASN A 128 -18.19 8.30 4.03
C ASN A 128 -19.57 8.99 3.97
N GLY A 129 -20.15 9.36 5.13
CA GLY A 129 -21.42 10.07 5.20
C GLY A 129 -21.40 11.42 4.46
N VAL A 130 -20.31 12.18 4.63
CA VAL A 130 -20.11 13.46 3.92
C VAL A 130 -20.15 13.26 2.41
N SER A 131 -19.46 12.25 1.89
CA SER A 131 -19.41 11.95 0.45
C SER A 131 -20.74 11.48 -0.12
N LEU A 132 -21.51 10.73 0.67
CA LEU A 132 -22.85 10.27 0.32
C LEU A 132 -23.91 11.38 0.47
N LYS A 133 -23.52 12.58 0.93
CA LYS A 133 -24.45 13.66 1.31
C LYS A 133 -25.43 13.26 2.41
N ASN A 134 -25.02 12.32 3.26
CA ASN A 134 -25.72 11.93 4.48
C ASN A 134 -24.86 12.32 5.70
N PRO A 135 -25.01 13.57 6.21
CA PRO A 135 -24.21 14.05 7.33
C PRO A 135 -24.55 13.36 8.65
N GLY A 136 -25.61 12.54 8.72
CA GLY A 136 -25.97 11.78 9.92
C GLY A 136 -25.30 10.43 10.05
N LEU A 137 -24.57 9.99 9.01
CA LEU A 137 -23.86 8.73 9.01
C LEU A 137 -22.47 8.88 9.65
N GLY A 138 -22.19 8.08 10.68
CA GLY A 138 -20.89 7.97 11.34
C GLY A 138 -20.39 6.53 11.41
N PHE A 139 -19.15 6.35 11.89
CA PHE A 139 -18.53 5.06 12.14
C PHE A 139 -18.16 4.90 13.62
N VAL A 140 -18.54 3.78 14.23
CA VAL A 140 -18.17 3.42 15.59
C VAL A 140 -17.17 2.27 15.54
N CYS A 141 -15.95 2.50 16.01
CA CYS A 141 -14.92 1.49 16.14
C CYS A 141 -15.03 0.76 17.48
N THR A 142 -15.22 -0.55 17.44
CA THR A 142 -15.40 -1.42 18.61
C THR A 142 -14.15 -2.21 18.97
N GLY A 143 -13.19 -2.32 18.05
CA GLY A 143 -11.90 -2.91 18.36
C GLY A 143 -10.82 -2.56 17.36
N MET A 144 -9.58 -2.55 17.83
CA MET A 144 -8.38 -2.36 17.02
C MET A 144 -7.27 -3.32 17.45
N THR A 145 -6.60 -3.90 16.47
CA THR A 145 -5.54 -4.89 16.72
C THR A 145 -4.33 -4.30 17.46
N VAL A 146 -4.03 -3.02 17.27
CA VAL A 146 -2.92 -2.33 17.97
C VAL A 146 -3.20 -2.17 19.46
N ASP A 147 -4.48 -2.19 19.86
CA ASP A 147 -4.92 -2.11 21.26
C ASP A 147 -5.20 -3.49 21.87
N GLY A 148 -4.70 -4.56 21.22
CA GLY A 148 -4.86 -5.95 21.69
C GLY A 148 -6.24 -6.57 21.43
N LYS A 149 -7.11 -5.93 20.63
CA LYS A 149 -8.42 -6.48 20.26
C LYS A 149 -8.29 -7.51 19.13
N PRO A 150 -9.23 -8.47 18.98
CA PRO A 150 -9.14 -9.59 18.02
C PRO A 150 -9.44 -9.21 16.55
N GLY A 151 -9.20 -7.96 16.18
CA GLY A 151 -9.47 -7.39 14.86
C GLY A 151 -9.65 -5.88 14.92
N LEU A 152 -9.57 -5.26 13.75
CA LEU A 152 -10.26 -3.99 13.54
C LEU A 152 -11.75 -4.32 13.38
N GLU A 153 -12.62 -3.72 14.16
CA GLU A 153 -14.05 -3.98 14.15
C GLU A 153 -14.81 -2.68 14.36
N GLY A 154 -15.97 -2.55 13.72
CA GLY A 154 -16.87 -1.44 13.92
C GLY A 154 -18.10 -1.47 13.04
N TYR A 155 -18.94 -0.46 13.16
CA TYR A 155 -20.17 -0.33 12.40
C TYR A 155 -20.41 1.09 11.93
N TYR A 156 -21.10 1.20 10.79
CA TYR A 156 -21.71 2.43 10.34
C TYR A 156 -23.09 2.57 10.97
N CYS A 157 -23.45 3.78 11.40
CA CYS A 157 -24.77 4.09 11.95
C CYS A 157 -25.25 5.45 11.44
N ASP A 158 -26.47 5.50 10.90
CA ASP A 158 -27.17 6.74 10.59
C ASP A 158 -28.01 7.17 11.80
N TYR A 159 -27.65 8.31 12.38
CA TYR A 159 -28.29 8.85 13.59
C TYR A 159 -29.54 9.69 13.30
N GLY A 160 -29.92 9.88 12.03
CA GLY A 160 -31.08 10.69 11.64
C GLY A 160 -30.94 12.19 11.93
N ARG A 161 -29.76 12.63 12.37
CA ARG A 161 -29.39 14.04 12.55
C ARG A 161 -27.97 14.27 12.03
N PRO A 162 -27.63 15.49 11.56
CA PRO A 162 -26.25 15.81 11.23
C PRO A 162 -25.29 15.58 12.41
N LEU A 163 -24.14 14.97 12.12
CA LEU A 163 -23.03 14.78 13.04
C LEU A 163 -22.01 15.92 12.90
N LYS A 164 -21.47 16.37 14.03
CA LYS A 164 -20.25 17.20 14.03
C LYS A 164 -19.04 16.36 13.61
N GLU A 165 -17.94 17.02 13.28
CA GLU A 165 -16.74 16.33 12.80
C GLU A 165 -16.20 15.30 13.80
N GLU A 166 -16.16 15.68 15.08
CA GLU A 166 -15.75 14.84 16.20
C GLU A 166 -16.71 13.67 16.47
N GLU A 167 -17.96 13.73 16.00
CA GLU A 167 -18.96 12.67 16.17
C GLU A 167 -18.91 11.63 15.05
N ARG A 168 -18.23 11.92 13.93
CA ARG A 168 -18.18 11.03 12.75
C ARG A 168 -17.44 9.72 13.01
N VAL A 169 -16.51 9.72 13.97
CA VAL A 169 -15.79 8.52 14.42
C VAL A 169 -15.83 8.47 15.94
N ARG A 170 -16.38 7.39 16.49
CA ARG A 170 -16.44 7.12 17.93
C ARG A 170 -15.74 5.79 18.24
N PHE A 171 -15.20 5.66 19.45
CA PHE A 171 -14.66 4.41 19.97
C PHE A 171 -15.57 3.85 21.07
N ALA A 172 -15.94 2.58 20.97
CA ALA A 172 -16.85 1.90 21.92
C ALA A 172 -16.40 0.44 22.11
N TYR A 173 -15.35 0.24 22.92
CA TYR A 173 -14.66 -1.05 23.09
C TYR A 173 -15.39 -2.08 23.97
N ASP A 174 -16.54 -1.68 24.50
CA ASP A 174 -17.53 -2.46 25.23
C ASP A 174 -18.64 -3.02 24.33
N GLU A 175 -18.73 -2.56 23.08
CA GLU A 175 -19.63 -3.10 22.07
C GLU A 175 -18.91 -4.17 21.23
N GLU A 176 -19.64 -5.14 20.67
CA GLU A 176 -19.05 -6.19 19.80
C GLU A 176 -19.97 -6.51 18.62
N MET A 177 -19.36 -6.85 17.48
CA MET A 177 -20.10 -7.32 16.31
C MET A 177 -20.81 -8.64 16.62
N PRO A 178 -22.12 -8.77 16.33
CA PRO A 178 -22.82 -10.03 16.48
C PRO A 178 -22.16 -11.16 15.66
N ARG A 179 -22.29 -12.39 16.16
CA ARG A 179 -21.69 -13.56 15.51
C ARG A 179 -22.21 -13.74 14.08
N ILE A 180 -21.29 -13.81 13.13
CA ILE A 180 -21.58 -14.08 11.71
C ILE A 180 -21.35 -15.54 11.35
N ASP A 181 -22.07 -16.03 10.34
CA ASP A 181 -21.71 -17.24 9.61
C ASP A 181 -20.79 -16.85 8.43
N TRP A 182 -19.59 -17.41 8.43
CA TRP A 182 -18.60 -17.20 7.38
C TRP A 182 -19.03 -17.78 6.02
N LYS A 183 -19.93 -18.77 6.02
CA LYS A 183 -20.40 -19.42 4.78
C LYS A 183 -21.40 -18.57 4.01
N THR A 184 -22.11 -17.67 4.71
CA THR A 184 -23.16 -16.81 4.16
C THR A 184 -22.69 -15.39 3.85
N GLN A 185 -21.39 -15.12 4.03
CA GLN A 185 -20.82 -13.81 3.73
C GLN A 185 -21.02 -13.45 2.25
N PRO A 186 -21.32 -12.18 1.93
CA PRO A 186 -21.50 -11.75 0.55
C PRO A 186 -20.29 -12.14 -0.30
N ARG A 187 -20.53 -12.83 -1.41
CA ARG A 187 -19.45 -13.25 -2.30
C ARG A 187 -19.29 -12.25 -3.42
N LEU A 188 -18.07 -11.76 -3.62
CA LEU A 188 -17.72 -11.14 -4.89
C LEU A 188 -17.62 -12.24 -5.95
N GLU A 189 -18.03 -11.92 -7.18
CA GLU A 189 -17.79 -12.76 -8.36
C GLU A 189 -16.29 -13.02 -8.62
N THR A 190 -15.41 -12.39 -7.85
CA THR A 190 -13.95 -12.59 -7.91
C THR A 190 -13.47 -13.92 -7.36
N ALA A 191 -14.32 -14.68 -6.65
CA ALA A 191 -13.99 -16.02 -6.16
C ALA A 191 -13.58 -16.99 -7.29
N ASN A 192 -14.04 -16.74 -8.53
CA ASN A 192 -13.75 -17.56 -9.70
C ASN A 192 -12.61 -17.00 -10.57
N TRP A 193 -11.89 -15.96 -10.11
CA TRP A 193 -10.82 -15.37 -10.91
C TRP A 193 -9.60 -16.29 -11.00
N PRO A 194 -9.01 -16.45 -12.20
CA PRO A 194 -7.70 -17.10 -12.35
C PRO A 194 -6.67 -16.47 -11.41
N GLU A 195 -5.73 -17.27 -10.91
CA GLU A 195 -4.69 -16.81 -9.97
C GLU A 195 -3.92 -15.59 -10.49
N GLU A 196 -3.56 -15.59 -11.77
CA GLU A 196 -2.87 -14.46 -12.39
C GLU A 196 -3.67 -13.15 -12.26
N ARG A 197 -4.99 -13.19 -12.52
CA ARG A 197 -5.86 -12.02 -12.38
C ARG A 197 -5.93 -11.55 -10.92
N ARG A 198 -5.96 -12.48 -9.97
CA ARG A 198 -5.96 -12.17 -8.53
C ARG A 198 -4.66 -11.47 -8.11
N LEU A 199 -3.51 -12.02 -8.49
CA LEU A 199 -2.20 -11.47 -8.14
C LEU A 199 -1.93 -10.13 -8.83
N ARG A 200 -2.33 -9.97 -10.10
CA ARG A 200 -2.27 -8.67 -10.78
C ARG A 200 -3.13 -7.61 -10.09
N THR A 201 -4.27 -8.01 -9.54
CA THR A 201 -5.15 -7.10 -8.77
C THR A 201 -4.52 -6.76 -7.42
N PHE A 202 -3.98 -7.74 -6.70
CA PHE A 202 -3.24 -7.54 -5.45
C PHE A 202 -2.06 -6.57 -5.63
N ARG A 203 -1.26 -6.78 -6.68
CA ARG A 203 -0.19 -5.85 -7.07
C ARG A 203 -0.71 -4.43 -7.31
N SER A 204 -1.76 -4.28 -8.12
CA SER A 204 -2.33 -2.96 -8.44
C SER A 204 -2.87 -2.26 -7.19
N TYR A 205 -3.45 -3.04 -6.26
CA TYR A 205 -3.90 -2.52 -4.97
C TYR A 205 -2.72 -1.96 -4.16
N ALA A 206 -1.62 -2.70 -4.04
CA ALA A 206 -0.42 -2.26 -3.33
C ALA A 206 0.27 -1.05 -4.00
N MET A 207 0.39 -1.03 -5.33
CA MET A 207 0.90 0.12 -6.08
C MET A 207 0.07 1.39 -5.81
N GLY A 208 -1.25 1.24 -5.69
CA GLY A 208 -2.15 2.34 -5.36
C GLY A 208 -1.87 3.00 -4.01
N TYR A 209 -1.20 2.32 -3.07
CA TYR A 209 -0.69 2.95 -1.84
C TYR A 209 0.53 3.81 -2.15
N VAL A 210 1.52 3.28 -2.87
CA VAL A 210 2.74 4.03 -3.22
C VAL A 210 2.42 5.31 -3.99
N GLN A 211 1.44 5.24 -4.90
CA GLN A 211 0.92 6.40 -5.64
C GLN A 211 0.38 7.51 -4.73
N THR A 212 -0.18 7.16 -3.58
CA THR A 212 -0.62 8.12 -2.57
C THR A 212 0.54 8.53 -1.64
N MET A 213 1.48 7.63 -1.36
CA MET A 213 2.57 7.87 -0.40
C MET A 213 3.43 9.07 -0.78
N LEU A 214 3.92 9.12 -2.03
CA LEU A 214 4.88 10.14 -2.45
C LEU A 214 4.30 11.56 -2.42
N PRO A 215 3.13 11.85 -3.05
CA PRO A 215 2.56 13.20 -3.02
C PRO A 215 2.22 13.65 -1.60
N VAL A 216 1.56 12.79 -0.81
CA VAL A 216 1.15 13.15 0.56
C VAL A 216 2.35 13.42 1.46
N LEU A 217 3.43 12.66 1.29
CA LEU A 217 4.63 12.88 2.09
C LEU A 217 5.34 14.19 1.71
N GLN A 218 5.42 14.52 0.41
CA GLN A 218 5.97 15.80 -0.04
C GLN A 218 5.11 16.99 0.40
N ASP A 219 3.78 16.87 0.33
CA ASP A 219 2.86 17.91 0.80
C ASP A 219 2.97 18.15 2.31
N LEU A 220 3.28 17.09 3.09
CA LEU A 220 3.38 17.18 4.54
C LEU A 220 4.74 17.67 5.03
N LEU A 221 5.84 17.16 4.45
CA LEU A 221 7.21 17.38 4.94
C LEU A 221 8.04 18.31 4.06
N GLY A 222 7.59 18.59 2.84
CA GLY A 222 8.42 19.14 1.78
C GLY A 222 9.27 18.07 1.09
N ALA A 223 9.68 18.35 -0.15
CA ALA A 223 10.37 17.40 -1.02
C ALA A 223 11.63 16.77 -0.40
N LYS A 224 12.50 17.58 0.21
CA LYS A 224 13.79 17.14 0.78
C LYS A 224 13.61 16.16 1.95
N ASP A 225 12.73 16.50 2.88
CA ASP A 225 12.48 15.67 4.06
C ASP A 225 11.69 14.41 3.68
N ALA A 226 10.75 14.53 2.74
CA ALA A 226 10.07 13.38 2.16
C ALA A 226 11.05 12.40 1.51
N GLN A 227 11.99 12.90 0.69
CA GLN A 227 13.05 12.07 0.10
C GLN A 227 13.91 11.40 1.16
N THR A 228 14.28 12.12 2.21
CA THR A 228 15.10 11.61 3.30
C THR A 228 14.41 10.47 4.05
N GLU A 229 13.16 10.67 4.48
CA GLU A 229 12.45 9.66 5.28
C GLU A 229 12.00 8.47 4.44
N MET A 230 11.44 8.72 3.25
CA MET A 230 11.01 7.65 2.33
C MET A 230 12.20 6.87 1.79
N GLY A 231 13.25 7.54 1.34
CA GLY A 231 14.45 6.89 0.81
C GLY A 231 15.11 5.97 1.83
N ARG A 232 15.21 6.42 3.09
CA ARG A 232 15.75 5.59 4.17
C ARG A 232 14.94 4.31 4.36
N VAL A 233 13.61 4.39 4.48
CA VAL A 233 12.79 3.19 4.72
C VAL A 233 12.71 2.31 3.47
N ALA A 234 12.72 2.89 2.28
CA ALA A 234 12.79 2.17 1.01
C ALA A 234 14.06 1.32 0.95
N ARG A 235 15.24 1.90 1.23
CA ARG A 235 16.50 1.15 1.32
C ARG A 235 16.44 0.00 2.32
N LEU A 236 15.89 0.23 3.51
CA LEU A 236 15.76 -0.82 4.52
C LEU A 236 14.83 -1.96 4.07
N VAL A 237 13.71 -1.64 3.40
CA VAL A 237 12.81 -2.64 2.83
C VAL A 237 13.51 -3.42 1.73
N GLY A 238 14.26 -2.76 0.85
CA GLY A 238 15.05 -3.43 -0.19
C GLY A 238 16.02 -4.43 0.40
N LEU A 239 16.76 -4.02 1.44
CA LEU A 239 17.71 -4.88 2.16
C LEU A 239 17.02 -6.11 2.78
N GLN A 240 15.84 -5.93 3.36
CA GLN A 240 15.15 -7.00 4.11
C GLN A 240 14.38 -7.98 3.22
N PHE A 241 13.85 -7.53 2.09
CA PHE A 241 12.91 -8.31 1.27
C PHE A 241 13.49 -8.83 -0.04
N HIS A 242 14.73 -8.46 -0.40
CA HIS A 242 15.36 -8.96 -1.62
C HIS A 242 15.41 -10.49 -1.64
N GLU A 243 15.95 -11.13 -0.60
CA GLU A 243 16.11 -12.58 -0.56
C GLU A 243 14.77 -13.33 -0.65
N GLU A 244 13.74 -12.87 0.07
CA GLU A 244 12.38 -13.43 -0.01
C GLU A 244 11.83 -13.36 -1.44
N THR A 245 11.93 -12.19 -2.07
CA THR A 245 11.37 -11.97 -3.40
C THR A 245 12.19 -12.62 -4.53
N ALA A 246 13.51 -12.75 -4.38
CA ALA A 246 14.35 -13.49 -5.29
C ALA A 246 14.03 -14.98 -5.25
N ARG A 247 13.84 -15.55 -4.05
CA ARG A 247 13.39 -16.94 -3.89
C ARG A 247 12.03 -17.19 -4.53
N ASP A 248 11.07 -16.29 -4.34
CA ASP A 248 9.74 -16.39 -4.97
C ASP A 248 9.83 -16.41 -6.51
N LEU A 249 10.87 -15.80 -7.08
CA LEU A 249 11.16 -15.76 -8.52
C LEU A 249 12.05 -16.91 -9.01
N ASP A 250 12.33 -17.91 -8.16
CA ASP A 250 13.24 -19.02 -8.43
C ASP A 250 14.67 -18.55 -8.81
N LEU A 251 15.09 -17.41 -8.26
CA LEU A 251 16.46 -16.90 -8.41
C LEU A 251 17.34 -17.35 -7.24
N PRO A 252 18.64 -17.59 -7.49
CA PRO A 252 19.58 -17.95 -6.44
C PRO A 252 19.72 -16.81 -5.42
N THR A 253 19.80 -17.17 -4.14
CA THR A 253 19.83 -16.23 -3.01
C THR A 253 21.17 -16.21 -2.28
N ASP A 254 21.94 -17.30 -2.33
CA ASP A 254 23.30 -17.38 -1.79
C ASP A 254 24.34 -16.92 -2.82
N VAL A 255 24.23 -15.66 -3.29
CA VAL A 255 25.05 -15.11 -4.39
C VAL A 255 25.79 -13.87 -3.90
N GLU A 256 27.09 -13.99 -3.63
CA GLU A 256 27.95 -12.86 -3.27
C GLU A 256 29.32 -13.02 -3.94
N THR A 257 29.32 -13.20 -5.26
CA THR A 257 30.55 -13.46 -6.04
C THR A 257 31.26 -12.18 -6.46
N GLY A 258 30.59 -11.03 -6.43
CA GLY A 258 31.15 -9.75 -6.85
C GLY A 258 31.53 -9.70 -8.33
N ASP A 259 30.94 -10.55 -9.17
CA ASP A 259 31.28 -10.68 -10.59
C ASP A 259 30.11 -10.33 -11.51
N LEU A 260 30.34 -10.47 -12.82
CA LEU A 260 29.35 -10.15 -13.84
C LEU A 260 28.14 -11.09 -13.78
N GLU A 261 28.29 -12.32 -13.30
CA GLU A 261 27.14 -13.23 -13.15
C GLU A 261 26.23 -12.76 -12.01
N SER A 262 26.80 -12.32 -10.89
CA SER A 262 26.02 -11.67 -9.82
C SER A 262 25.26 -10.44 -10.35
N ALA A 263 25.91 -9.60 -11.17
CA ALA A 263 25.26 -8.47 -11.81
C ALA A 263 24.09 -8.88 -12.73
N ARG A 264 24.23 -9.97 -13.50
CA ARG A 264 23.16 -10.52 -14.34
C ARG A 264 21.99 -11.03 -13.50
N LEU A 265 22.26 -11.69 -12.38
CA LEU A 265 21.23 -12.23 -11.51
C LEU A 265 20.41 -11.11 -10.87
N PHE A 266 21.06 -10.08 -10.34
CA PHE A 266 20.37 -8.90 -9.83
C PHE A 266 19.57 -8.18 -10.92
N ALA A 267 20.15 -8.03 -12.11
CA ALA A 267 19.45 -7.42 -13.25
C ALA A 267 18.20 -8.21 -13.66
N ARG A 268 18.24 -9.55 -13.63
CA ARG A 268 17.07 -10.39 -13.91
C ARG A 268 15.97 -10.18 -12.87
N TRP A 269 16.34 -10.11 -11.59
CA TRP A 269 15.40 -9.79 -10.51
C TRP A 269 14.75 -8.42 -10.72
N LEU A 270 15.57 -7.37 -10.88
CA LEU A 270 15.06 -5.99 -11.02
C LEU A 270 14.17 -5.84 -12.26
N ALA A 271 14.56 -6.42 -13.39
CA ALA A 271 13.74 -6.42 -14.61
C ALA A 271 12.39 -7.11 -14.39
N ALA A 272 12.35 -8.23 -13.65
CA ALA A 272 11.12 -8.96 -13.36
C ALA A 272 10.17 -8.13 -12.47
N ILE A 273 10.70 -7.47 -11.44
CA ILE A 273 9.92 -6.58 -10.56
C ILE A 273 9.36 -5.39 -11.33
N LEU A 274 10.20 -4.65 -12.06
CA LEU A 274 9.77 -3.47 -12.83
C LEU A 274 8.75 -3.86 -13.93
N ALA A 275 8.98 -4.95 -14.65
CA ALA A 275 8.00 -5.45 -15.61
C ALA A 275 6.67 -5.87 -14.96
N ALA A 276 6.71 -6.37 -13.72
CA ALA A 276 5.52 -6.74 -12.96
C ALA A 276 4.72 -5.51 -12.50
N GLU A 277 5.39 -4.40 -12.17
CA GLU A 277 4.76 -3.09 -11.97
C GLU A 277 4.05 -2.59 -13.23
N GLY A 278 4.48 -3.08 -14.39
CA GLY A 278 3.95 -2.75 -15.70
C GLY A 278 4.89 -1.90 -16.53
N GLU A 279 6.08 -1.60 -16.01
CA GLU A 279 7.09 -0.80 -16.69
C GLU A 279 7.67 -1.53 -17.91
N GLU A 280 8.09 -0.74 -18.89
CA GLU A 280 8.79 -1.25 -20.07
C GLU A 280 10.28 -1.14 -19.82
N VAL A 281 10.95 -2.29 -19.82
CA VAL A 281 12.36 -2.41 -19.41
C VAL A 281 13.15 -3.11 -20.51
N VAL A 282 14.26 -2.49 -20.89
CA VAL A 282 15.25 -3.06 -21.80
C VAL A 282 16.53 -3.33 -21.04
N THR A 283 17.10 -4.52 -21.20
CA THR A 283 18.36 -4.90 -20.57
C THR A 283 19.43 -5.08 -21.63
N GLU A 284 20.58 -4.43 -21.42
CA GLU A 284 21.76 -4.53 -22.28
C GLU A 284 22.97 -4.94 -21.43
N GLU A 285 23.80 -5.84 -21.93
CA GLU A 285 25.09 -6.16 -21.33
C GLU A 285 26.21 -5.61 -22.20
N LYS A 286 27.04 -4.74 -21.63
CA LYS A 286 28.15 -4.08 -22.33
C LYS A 286 29.22 -3.64 -21.34
N ASP A 287 30.48 -3.71 -21.76
CA ASP A 287 31.64 -3.21 -21.01
C ASP A 287 31.71 -3.75 -19.56
N GLY A 288 31.44 -5.06 -19.39
CA GLY A 288 31.48 -5.73 -18.09
C GLY A 288 30.38 -5.30 -17.12
N ALA A 289 29.26 -4.77 -17.63
CA ALA A 289 28.13 -4.35 -16.83
C ALA A 289 26.79 -4.70 -17.50
N VAL A 290 25.76 -4.82 -16.68
CA VAL A 290 24.38 -4.97 -17.13
C VAL A 290 23.66 -3.65 -16.88
N THR A 291 23.09 -3.06 -17.93
CA THR A 291 22.31 -1.83 -17.86
C THR A 291 20.84 -2.15 -18.08
N LEU A 292 19.99 -1.82 -17.12
CA LEU A 292 18.54 -1.80 -17.32
C LEU A 292 18.12 -0.39 -17.64
N ARG A 293 17.30 -0.21 -18.67
CA ARG A 293 16.68 1.06 -19.03
C ARG A 293 15.18 0.93 -18.90
N MET A 294 14.56 1.88 -18.24
CA MET A 294 13.13 2.03 -18.10
C MET A 294 12.68 3.29 -18.85
N GLU A 295 11.75 3.12 -19.78
CA GLU A 295 11.12 4.21 -20.52
C GLU A 295 9.75 4.53 -19.88
N GLY A 296 9.60 5.77 -19.42
CA GLY A 296 8.49 6.18 -18.58
C GLY A 296 8.64 5.77 -17.12
N TRP A 297 7.63 6.12 -16.31
CA TRP A 297 7.45 5.62 -14.96
C TRP A 297 5.95 5.53 -14.73
N LYS A 298 5.34 4.42 -15.14
CA LYS A 298 3.88 4.20 -15.09
C LYS A 298 3.34 4.32 -13.68
N LEU A 299 4.09 3.86 -12.68
CA LEU A 299 3.72 4.04 -11.28
C LEU A 299 3.46 5.51 -10.93
N ALA A 300 4.31 6.43 -11.43
CA ALA A 300 4.22 7.85 -11.11
C ALA A 300 3.64 8.75 -12.21
N ARG A 301 3.18 8.18 -13.33
CA ARG A 301 2.79 8.93 -14.54
C ARG A 301 1.78 10.05 -14.28
N GLU A 302 0.80 9.77 -13.44
CA GLU A 302 -0.30 10.70 -13.11
C GLU A 302 -0.05 11.43 -11.77
N LEU A 303 1.13 11.27 -11.16
CA LEU A 303 1.42 11.87 -9.87
C LEU A 303 1.88 13.31 -10.03
N GLN A 304 1.19 14.20 -9.33
CA GLN A 304 1.65 15.56 -9.11
C GLN A 304 2.55 15.56 -7.88
N LEU A 305 3.86 15.71 -8.12
CA LEU A 305 4.88 15.80 -7.08
C LEU A 305 5.44 17.23 -7.06
N ALA A 306 5.68 17.77 -5.87
CA ALA A 306 6.34 19.06 -5.71
C ALA A 306 7.77 19.04 -6.27
N ASP A 307 8.46 17.90 -6.10
CA ASP A 307 9.72 17.59 -6.78
C ASP A 307 9.68 16.15 -7.30
N PRO A 308 9.47 15.96 -8.62
CA PRO A 308 9.42 14.64 -9.24
C PRO A 308 10.72 13.85 -9.07
N LEU A 309 11.89 14.49 -9.20
CA LEU A 309 13.19 13.83 -9.11
C LEU A 309 13.46 13.36 -7.67
N ALA A 310 13.15 14.18 -6.67
CA ALA A 310 13.26 13.78 -5.27
C ALA A 310 12.32 12.59 -4.93
N GLY A 311 11.12 12.56 -5.53
CA GLY A 311 10.19 11.45 -5.40
C GLY A 311 10.73 10.15 -6.02
N PHE A 312 11.31 10.24 -7.22
CA PHE A 312 11.98 9.11 -7.87
C PHE A 312 13.15 8.61 -7.04
N ASP A 313 14.03 9.50 -6.59
CA ASP A 313 15.21 9.13 -5.81
C ASP A 313 14.81 8.40 -4.52
N ALA A 314 13.75 8.86 -3.85
CA ALA A 314 13.24 8.20 -2.64
C ALA A 314 12.69 6.79 -2.91
N TRP A 315 11.99 6.60 -4.03
CA TRP A 315 11.52 5.27 -4.46
C TRP A 315 12.68 4.37 -4.88
N ASN A 316 13.65 4.91 -5.61
CA ASN A 316 14.81 4.20 -6.15
C ASN A 316 15.70 3.59 -5.06
N GLU A 317 15.74 4.19 -3.87
CA GLU A 317 16.43 3.63 -2.72
C GLU A 317 15.98 2.20 -2.37
N LEU A 318 14.74 1.80 -2.71
CA LEU A 318 14.26 0.42 -2.60
C LEU A 318 15.15 -0.54 -3.39
N TRP A 319 15.48 -0.19 -4.63
CA TRP A 319 16.28 -1.01 -5.53
C TRP A 319 17.75 -1.01 -5.13
N LEU A 320 18.26 0.14 -4.66
CA LEU A 320 19.63 0.24 -4.15
C LEU A 320 19.83 -0.56 -2.86
N GLY A 321 18.83 -0.60 -1.99
CA GLY A 321 18.81 -1.48 -0.82
C GLY A 321 18.82 -2.96 -1.23
N ALA A 322 17.97 -3.33 -2.19
CA ALA A 322 17.92 -4.69 -2.70
C ALA A 322 19.26 -5.12 -3.33
N ALA A 323 19.92 -4.25 -4.10
CA ALA A 323 21.23 -4.51 -4.65
C ALA A 323 22.29 -4.79 -3.57
N GLY A 324 22.25 -4.03 -2.47
CA GLY A 324 23.17 -4.22 -1.35
C GLY A 324 22.96 -5.52 -0.57
N ALA A 325 21.72 -6.04 -0.55
CA ALA A 325 21.42 -7.35 0.02
C ALA A 325 21.67 -8.51 -0.95
N HIS A 326 21.48 -8.27 -2.25
CA HIS A 326 21.87 -9.22 -3.30
C HIS A 326 23.36 -9.50 -3.22
N ASP A 327 24.20 -8.47 -3.38
CA ASP A 327 25.65 -8.62 -3.36
C ASP A 327 26.30 -7.27 -3.04
N ARG A 328 26.94 -7.18 -1.86
CA ARG A 328 27.56 -5.93 -1.39
C ARG A 328 28.79 -5.53 -2.20
N PHE A 329 29.29 -6.38 -3.11
CA PHE A 329 30.40 -6.08 -4.01
C PHE A 329 29.94 -5.61 -5.39
N LEU A 330 28.63 -5.47 -5.62
CA LEU A 330 28.12 -4.78 -6.81
C LEU A 330 28.08 -3.26 -6.60
N LYS A 331 28.27 -2.54 -7.70
CA LYS A 331 28.03 -1.12 -7.86
C LYS A 331 26.80 -0.93 -8.74
N VAL A 332 25.81 -0.20 -8.24
CA VAL A 332 24.62 0.20 -9.00
C VAL A 332 24.63 1.72 -9.14
N GLU A 333 24.75 2.19 -10.38
CA GLU A 333 24.70 3.60 -10.73
C GLU A 333 23.37 3.91 -11.41
N THR A 334 22.56 4.76 -10.78
CA THR A 334 21.28 5.20 -11.34
C THR A 334 21.45 6.51 -12.09
N SER A 335 20.95 6.56 -13.32
CA SER A 335 20.70 7.79 -14.07
C SER A 335 19.19 7.95 -14.25
N ARG A 336 18.70 9.19 -14.20
CA ARG A 336 17.27 9.49 -14.34
C ARG A 336 17.07 10.91 -14.84
N SER A 337 16.01 11.11 -15.62
CA SER A 337 15.56 12.41 -16.11
C SER A 337 14.04 12.45 -16.18
N TYR A 338 13.49 13.65 -16.03
CA TYR A 338 12.08 13.94 -16.23
C TYR A 338 11.98 15.23 -17.05
N GLY A 339 11.33 15.15 -18.22
CA GLY A 339 11.21 16.27 -19.15
C GLY A 339 10.14 16.02 -20.21
N ASP A 340 10.28 16.63 -21.39
CA ASP A 340 9.28 16.59 -22.47
C ASP A 340 9.00 15.17 -23.00
N GLU A 341 10.01 14.30 -22.99
CA GLU A 341 9.89 12.88 -23.36
C GLU A 341 9.38 12.00 -22.20
N GLY A 342 8.99 12.63 -21.09
CA GLY A 342 8.56 11.96 -19.87
C GLY A 342 9.72 11.47 -19.01
N TRP A 343 9.44 10.42 -18.23
CA TRP A 343 10.43 9.79 -17.36
C TRP A 343 11.37 8.89 -18.15
N GLN A 344 12.65 8.93 -17.80
CA GLN A 344 13.62 7.93 -18.23
C GLN A 344 14.50 7.60 -17.02
N ALA A 345 14.80 6.32 -16.84
CA ALA A 345 15.74 5.87 -15.82
C ALA A 345 16.59 4.72 -16.33
N ALA A 346 17.83 4.64 -15.85
CA ALA A 346 18.68 3.49 -16.09
C ALA A 346 19.52 3.13 -14.87
N TRP A 347 19.70 1.83 -14.67
CA TRP A 347 20.56 1.26 -13.64
C TRP A 347 21.70 0.52 -14.31
N ARG A 348 22.92 1.03 -14.16
CA ARG A 348 24.13 0.34 -14.57
C ARG A 348 24.64 -0.48 -13.39
N ILE A 349 24.66 -1.80 -13.53
CA ILE A 349 25.04 -2.77 -12.50
C ILE A 349 26.36 -3.42 -12.92
N ALA A 350 27.38 -3.31 -12.08
CA ALA A 350 28.69 -3.90 -12.35
C ALA A 350 29.36 -4.38 -11.07
N PRO A 351 30.35 -5.28 -11.18
CA PRO A 351 31.36 -5.48 -10.15
C PRO A 351 31.98 -4.15 -9.69
N ARG A 352 32.30 -4.04 -8.40
CA ARG A 352 32.98 -2.87 -7.83
C ARG A 352 34.44 -2.74 -8.25
#